data_AF-A0AAQ2K6Q3-F1
#
_entry.id   AF-A0AAQ2K6Q3-F1
#
_cell.length_a   1.000
_cell.length_b   1.000
_cell.length_c   1.000
_cell.angle_alpha   90.00
_cell.angle_beta   90.00
_cell.angle_gamma   90.00
#
_symmetry.space_group_name_H-M   'P 1'
#
loop_
_entity.id
_entity.type
_entity.pdbx_description
1 polymer ?
#
loop_
_entity_poly.entity_id
_entity_poly.type
_entity_poly.pdbx_seq_one_letter_code
_entity_poly.pdbx_strand_id
1 'polypeptide(L)'
;MKIKGNAIKFEDFKSKFNQASKDFGKIFESRKLANKTLTQSINDLCNKYGFKAESTVHYLFKNGKYTITTKLFDLETGFEIETMNTTDIDVREASIQNLILLFDEKLPDYYVGVR
;
A
#
# COMPACT_ATOMS: atom_id res chain seq x y z
N MET A 1 11.07 -11.48 21.37
CA MET A 1 11.01 -11.67 19.91
C MET A 1 12.42 -12.02 19.43
N LYS A 2 12.65 -13.23 18.91
CA LYS A 2 13.98 -13.64 18.40
C LYS A 2 14.02 -13.40 16.89
N ILE A 3 14.66 -12.30 16.48
CA ILE A 3 14.90 -12.02 15.06
C ILE A 3 16.12 -12.84 14.64
N LYS A 4 15.92 -13.91 13.87
CA LYS A 4 17.00 -14.52 13.07
C LYS A 4 16.92 -13.89 11.68
N GLY A 5 17.73 -12.86 11.45
CA GLY A 5 17.76 -12.04 10.24
C GLY A 5 18.55 -10.75 10.51
N ASN A 6 19.23 -10.23 9.48
CA ASN A 6 20.19 -9.13 9.59
C ASN A 6 19.53 -7.84 10.12
N ALA A 7 19.69 -7.54 11.42
CA ALA A 7 19.02 -6.42 12.10
C ALA A 7 19.23 -5.07 11.40
N ILE A 8 20.37 -4.90 10.73
CA ILE A 8 20.70 -3.73 9.92
C ILE A 8 19.68 -3.55 8.79
N LYS A 9 19.40 -4.62 8.03
CA LYS A 9 18.43 -4.59 6.94
C LYS A 9 17.01 -4.25 7.40
N PHE A 10 16.64 -4.64 8.62
CA PHE A 10 15.34 -4.32 9.19
C PHE A 10 15.22 -2.84 9.56
N GLU A 11 16.26 -2.26 10.16
CA GLU A 11 16.29 -0.83 10.45
C GLU A 11 16.34 0.01 9.16
N ASP A 12 17.06 -0.45 8.14
CA ASP A 12 17.09 0.18 6.81
C ASP A 12 15.68 0.18 6.17
N PHE A 13 15.01 -0.98 6.17
CA PHE A 13 13.63 -1.12 5.71
C PHE A 13 12.70 -0.15 6.45
N LYS A 14 12.76 -0.15 7.79
CA LYS A 14 11.90 0.68 8.64
C LYS A 14 12.12 2.17 8.42
N SER A 15 13.37 2.60 8.34
CA SER A 15 13.72 4.01 8.06
C SER A 15 13.16 4.45 6.70
N LYS A 16 13.39 3.62 5.67
CA LYS A 16 12.93 3.88 4.31
C LYS A 16 11.41 3.92 4.21
N PHE A 17 10.74 2.95 4.81
CA PHE A 17 9.28 2.85 4.84
C PHE A 17 8.66 4.07 5.55
N ASN A 18 9.18 4.47 6.71
CA ASN A 18 8.70 5.66 7.42
C ASN A 18 8.85 6.94 6.58
N GLN A 19 9.93 7.06 5.81
CA GLN A 19 10.10 8.22 4.93
C GLN A 19 9.14 8.17 3.73
N ALA A 20 8.88 6.99 3.17
CA ALA A 20 7.90 6.79 2.12
C ALA A 20 6.47 7.14 2.59
N SER A 21 6.06 6.71 3.79
CA SER A 21 4.76 7.07 4.39
C SER A 21 4.60 8.58 4.59
N LYS A 22 5.66 9.30 5.01
CA LYS A 22 5.63 10.76 5.13
C LYS A 22 5.45 11.46 3.78
N ASP A 23 6.16 10.99 2.75
CA ASP A 23 6.05 11.54 1.40
C ASP A 23 4.71 11.19 0.75
N PHE A 24 4.14 10.02 1.07
CA PHE A 24 2.80 9.61 0.68
C PHE A 24 1.72 10.58 1.20
N GLY A 25 1.79 11.00 2.47
CA GLY A 25 0.86 11.99 3.04
C GLY A 25 0.82 13.29 2.23
N LYS A 26 1.97 13.77 1.76
CA LYS A 26 2.08 14.97 0.92
C LYS A 26 1.48 14.79 -0.49
N ILE A 27 1.50 13.56 -1.03
CA ILE A 27 0.88 13.24 -2.33
C ILE A 27 -0.64 13.48 -2.26
N PHE A 28 -1.30 13.15 -1.14
CA PHE A 28 -2.73 13.39 -0.99
C PHE A 28 -3.09 14.86 -0.94
N GLU A 29 -2.32 15.65 -0.18
CA GLU A 29 -2.54 17.08 -0.08
C GLU A 29 -2.33 17.80 -1.42
N SER A 30 -1.28 17.42 -2.16
CA SER A 30 -0.91 18.04 -3.44
C SER A 30 -1.77 17.61 -4.63
N ARG A 31 -2.42 16.44 -4.59
CA ARG A 31 -3.31 15.96 -5.66
C ARG A 31 -4.58 16.75 -5.86
N LYS A 32 -4.97 17.61 -4.90
CA LYS A 32 -5.99 18.63 -5.16
C LYS A 32 -5.62 19.54 -6.35
N LEU A 33 -4.37 19.53 -6.81
CA LEU A 33 -3.82 20.49 -7.79
C LEU A 33 -3.29 19.87 -9.10
N ALA A 34 -3.26 18.54 -9.28
CA ALA A 34 -2.58 17.92 -10.44
C ALA A 34 -3.34 16.74 -11.10
N ASN A 35 -3.38 16.72 -12.45
CA ASN A 35 -4.05 15.73 -13.32
C ASN A 35 -3.43 14.31 -13.34
N LYS A 36 -2.69 13.88 -12.31
CA LYS A 36 -2.18 12.49 -12.20
C LYS A 36 -3.20 11.60 -11.49
N THR A 37 -3.31 10.33 -11.86
CA THR A 37 -4.19 9.34 -11.17
C THR A 37 -3.58 8.83 -9.87
N LEU A 38 -4.38 8.47 -8.85
CA LEU A 38 -3.87 8.05 -7.52
C LEU A 38 -2.81 6.93 -7.61
N THR A 39 -3.09 5.97 -8.46
CA THR A 39 -2.21 4.84 -8.75
C THR A 39 -0.85 5.26 -9.27
N GLN A 40 -0.78 6.25 -10.18
CA GLN A 40 0.49 6.69 -10.77
C GLN A 40 1.46 7.26 -9.73
N SER A 41 1.06 8.22 -8.89
CA SER A 41 2.01 8.75 -7.90
C SER A 41 2.35 7.76 -6.78
N ILE A 42 1.49 6.76 -6.51
CA ILE A 42 1.89 5.69 -5.58
C ILE A 42 2.94 4.79 -6.23
N ASN A 43 2.80 4.47 -7.51
CA ASN A 43 3.84 3.74 -8.25
C ASN A 43 5.15 4.55 -8.33
N ASP A 44 5.07 5.86 -8.59
CA ASP A 44 6.24 6.76 -8.58
C ASP A 44 6.91 6.76 -7.20
N LEU A 45 6.14 6.80 -6.11
CA LEU A 45 6.64 6.70 -4.73
C LEU A 45 7.32 5.35 -4.48
N CYS A 46 6.69 4.24 -4.85
CA CYS A 46 7.26 2.90 -4.69
C CYS A 46 8.62 2.81 -5.43
N ASN A 47 8.67 3.25 -6.68
CA ASN A 47 9.89 3.27 -7.49
C ASN A 47 10.98 4.15 -6.84
N LYS A 48 10.63 5.32 -6.31
CA LYS A 48 11.56 6.23 -5.61
C LYS A 48 12.25 5.56 -4.42
N TYR A 49 11.54 4.70 -3.69
CA TYR A 49 12.05 4.02 -2.50
C TYR A 49 12.47 2.56 -2.74
N GLY A 50 12.51 2.11 -4.00
CA GLY A 50 12.90 0.73 -4.33
C GLY A 50 11.92 -0.32 -3.80
N PHE A 51 10.65 0.05 -3.65
CA PHE A 51 9.57 -0.87 -3.31
C PHE A 51 8.87 -1.39 -4.57
N LYS A 52 8.37 -2.62 -4.49
CA LYS A 52 7.48 -3.23 -5.47
C LYS A 52 6.15 -3.56 -4.81
N ALA A 53 5.05 -3.09 -5.40
CA ALA A 53 3.71 -3.42 -4.93
C ALA A 53 3.09 -4.51 -5.80
N GLU A 54 2.48 -5.51 -5.19
CA GLU A 54 1.79 -6.61 -5.87
C GLU A 54 0.45 -6.89 -5.21
N SER A 55 -0.61 -7.07 -6.00
CA SER A 55 -1.93 -7.47 -5.50
C SER A 55 -2.33 -8.82 -6.09
N THR A 56 -2.82 -9.71 -5.23
CA THR A 56 -3.43 -10.98 -5.62
C THR A 56 -4.90 -11.01 -5.23
N VAL A 57 -5.72 -11.62 -6.07
CA VAL A 57 -7.18 -11.60 -5.95
C VAL A 57 -7.69 -13.04 -5.92
N HIS A 58 -8.50 -13.36 -4.92
CA HIS A 58 -9.14 -14.65 -4.76
C HIS A 58 -10.66 -14.47 -4.70
N TYR A 59 -11.40 -15.18 -5.54
CA TYR A 59 -12.86 -15.15 -5.50
C TYR A 59 -13.39 -16.14 -4.45
N LEU A 60 -14.22 -15.63 -3.54
CA LEU A 60 -14.90 -16.40 -2.51
C LEU A 60 -16.31 -16.78 -2.97
N PHE A 61 -16.43 -17.95 -3.59
CA PHE A 61 -17.71 -18.49 -4.08
C PHE A 61 -18.82 -18.54 -3.01
N LYS A 62 -18.47 -18.75 -1.74
CA LYS A 62 -19.42 -18.91 -0.63
C LYS A 62 -20.29 -17.67 -0.37
N ASN A 63 -19.76 -16.47 -0.61
CA ASN A 63 -20.43 -15.21 -0.32
C ASN A 63 -20.40 -14.23 -1.50
N GLY A 64 -19.92 -14.67 -2.67
CA GLY A 64 -19.85 -13.85 -3.88
C GLY A 64 -18.87 -12.67 -3.79
N LYS A 65 -17.89 -12.72 -2.86
CA LYS A 65 -16.94 -11.63 -2.61
C LYS A 65 -15.56 -11.94 -3.18
N TYR A 66 -14.70 -10.94 -3.22
CA TYR A 66 -13.28 -11.07 -3.54
C TYR A 66 -12.45 -10.81 -2.29
N THR A 67 -11.46 -11.65 -2.01
CA THR A 67 -10.36 -11.35 -1.09
C THR A 67 -9.20 -10.82 -1.89
N ILE A 68 -8.70 -9.65 -1.52
CA ILE A 68 -7.55 -9.02 -2.17
C ILE A 68 -6.46 -8.92 -1.12
N THR A 69 -5.28 -9.44 -1.47
CA THR A 69 -4.06 -9.32 -0.66
C THR A 69 -3.08 -8.45 -1.42
N THR A 70 -2.65 -7.34 -0.82
CA THR A 70 -1.66 -6.44 -1.41
C THR A 70 -0.40 -6.48 -0.57
N LYS A 71 0.74 -6.67 -1.24
CA LYS A 71 2.07 -6.71 -0.65
C LYS A 71 2.90 -5.53 -1.12
N LEU A 72 3.72 -4.98 -0.24
CA LEU A 72 4.81 -4.08 -0.58
C LEU A 72 6.12 -4.77 -0.21
N PHE A 73 6.95 -5.03 -1.22
CA PHE A 73 8.23 -5.71 -1.09
C PHE A 73 9.38 -4.72 -1.28
N ASP A 74 10.37 -4.78 -0.40
CA ASP A 74 11.63 -4.06 -0.53
C ASP A 74 12.64 -4.89 -1.32
N LEU A 75 13.01 -4.40 -2.52
CA LEU A 75 13.92 -5.09 -3.42
C LEU A 75 15.34 -5.26 -2.86
N GLU A 76 15.77 -4.39 -1.95
CA GLU A 76 17.13 -4.39 -1.40
C GLU A 76 17.24 -5.25 -0.14
N THR A 77 16.29 -5.07 0.77
CA THR A 77 16.33 -5.72 2.08
C THR A 77 15.64 -7.08 2.08
N GLY A 78 14.69 -7.31 1.17
CA GLY A 78 13.87 -8.51 1.07
C GLY A 78 12.71 -8.56 2.06
N PHE A 79 12.46 -7.48 2.81
CA PHE A 79 11.33 -7.39 3.72
C PHE A 79 10.04 -7.10 2.95
N GLU A 80 8.93 -7.66 3.44
CA GLU A 80 7.60 -7.38 2.93
C GLU A 80 6.63 -6.99 4.05
N ILE A 81 5.67 -6.14 3.69
CA ILE A 81 4.46 -5.87 4.46
C ILE A 81 3.26 -6.19 3.59
N GLU A 82 2.18 -6.64 4.21
CA GLU A 82 0.96 -7.00 3.49
C GLU A 82 -0.29 -6.53 4.21
N THR A 83 -1.34 -6.28 3.42
CA THR A 83 -2.68 -6.04 3.91
C THR A 83 -3.67 -6.87 3.11
N MET A 84 -4.76 -7.25 3.76
CA MET A 84 -5.80 -8.08 3.18
C MET A 84 -7.16 -7.49 3.48
N ASN A 85 -8.00 -7.38 2.46
CA ASN A 85 -9.41 -7.02 2.63
C ASN A 85 -10.31 -8.01 1.87
N THR A 86 -11.56 -8.10 2.30
CA THR A 86 -12.61 -8.78 1.56
C THR A 86 -13.62 -7.74 1.12
N THR A 87 -13.96 -7.75 -0.17
CA THR A 87 -14.80 -6.74 -0.79
C THR A 87 -15.82 -7.36 -1.73
N ASP A 88 -16.97 -6.70 -1.86
CA ASP A 88 -17.98 -6.90 -2.91
C ASP A 88 -17.98 -5.75 -3.93
N ILE A 89 -17.04 -4.80 -3.82
CA ILE A 89 -16.87 -3.67 -4.76
C ILE A 89 -15.91 -4.03 -5.90
N ASP A 90 -15.66 -3.07 -6.80
CA ASP A 90 -14.66 -3.20 -7.86
C ASP A 90 -13.27 -3.56 -7.30
N VAL A 91 -12.68 -4.62 -7.86
CA VAL A 91 -11.41 -5.19 -7.42
C VAL A 91 -10.24 -4.21 -7.61
N ARG A 92 -10.29 -3.33 -8.61
CA ARG A 92 -9.23 -2.36 -8.88
C ARG A 92 -9.26 -1.26 -7.83
N GLU A 93 -10.46 -0.77 -7.48
CA GLU A 93 -10.62 0.23 -6.41
C GLU A 93 -10.18 -0.31 -5.06
N ALA A 94 -10.59 -1.52 -4.71
CA ALA A 94 -10.18 -2.16 -3.47
C ALA A 94 -8.67 -2.46 -3.41
N SER A 95 -8.03 -2.75 -4.55
CA SER A 95 -6.57 -2.89 -4.63
C SER A 95 -5.85 -1.55 -4.38
N ILE A 96 -6.41 -0.44 -4.84
CA ILE A 96 -5.88 0.90 -4.55
C ILE A 96 -6.04 1.23 -3.06
N GLN A 97 -7.19 0.92 -2.46
CA GLN A 97 -7.43 1.12 -1.02
C GLN A 97 -6.42 0.34 -0.17
N ASN A 98 -6.17 -0.93 -0.49
CA ASN A 98 -5.15 -1.71 0.20
C ASN A 98 -3.76 -1.09 0.08
N LEU A 99 -3.40 -0.64 -1.12
CA LEU A 99 -2.11 0.01 -1.32
C LEU A 99 -1.98 1.31 -0.50
N ILE A 100 -3.07 2.05 -0.33
CA ILE A 100 -3.11 3.22 0.56
C ILE A 100 -2.89 2.79 2.01
N LEU A 101 -3.61 1.76 2.46
CA LEU A 101 -3.55 1.22 3.82
C LEU A 101 -2.16 0.70 4.20
N LEU A 102 -1.32 0.37 3.21
CA LEU A 102 0.07 0.00 3.44
C LEU A 102 0.96 1.20 3.78
N PHE A 103 0.61 2.42 3.41
CA PHE A 103 1.41 3.62 3.71
C PHE A 103 0.80 4.52 4.79
N ASP A 104 -0.53 4.51 4.92
CA ASP A 104 -1.30 5.27 5.89
C ASP A 104 -2.38 4.37 6.50
N GLU A 105 -2.43 4.26 7.83
CA GLU A 105 -3.43 3.46 8.54
C GLU A 105 -4.88 3.95 8.32
N LYS A 106 -5.06 5.14 7.72
CA LYS A 106 -6.37 5.71 7.40
C LYS A 106 -6.55 5.85 5.89
N LEU A 107 -7.74 5.46 5.44
CA LEU A 107 -8.20 5.82 4.10
C LEU A 107 -8.52 7.33 4.05
N PRO A 108 -8.13 8.03 2.98
CA PRO A 108 -8.52 9.42 2.74
C PRO A 108 -10.04 9.58 2.68
N ASP A 109 -10.55 10.75 3.10
CA ASP A 109 -11.99 11.03 3.17
C ASP A 109 -12.75 10.74 1.86
N TYR A 110 -12.08 10.92 0.72
CA TYR A 110 -12.62 10.59 -0.61
C TYR A 110 -13.02 9.11 -0.76
N TYR A 111 -12.34 8.19 -0.06
CA TYR A 111 -12.58 6.73 -0.11
C TYR A 111 -13.57 6.22 0.94
N VAL A 112 -13.77 6.96 2.03
CA VAL A 112 -14.72 6.57 3.09
C VAL A 112 -16.11 7.17 2.89
N GLY A 113 -16.27 8.11 1.94
CA GLY A 113 -17.46 8.92 1.81
C GLY A 113 -17.54 9.90 2.99
N VAL A 114 -17.78 11.18 2.70
CA VAL A 114 -17.93 12.19 3.75
C VAL A 114 -19.09 11.76 4.65
N ARG A 115 -18.82 11.52 5.94
CA ARG A 115 -19.85 11.38 6.97
C ARG A 115 -20.37 12.75 7.36
#